data_AF-A0A8H7NU42-F1
#
_entry.id   AF-A0A8H7NU42-F1
#
_cell.length_a   1.000
_cell.length_b   1.000
_cell.length_c   1.000
_cell.angle_alpha   90.00
_cell.angle_beta   90.00
_cell.angle_gamma   90.00
#
_symmetry.space_group_name_H-M   'P 1'
#
loop_
_entity.id
_entity.type
_entity.pdbx_description
1 polymer ?
#
loop_
_entity_poly.entity_id
_entity_poly.type
_entity_poly.pdbx_seq_one_letter_code
_entity_poly.pdbx_strand_id
1 'polypeptide(L)'
;MAQFDQDQRGNVPRKYYDGELAPYEEFWRDLSPWLEERGYKLRPRYQLGWKPSWAGTDNFLDDCEDGVIPRVHGSFVVFKPVSTKDHPHEVEIGRMLSAEPLASDPRNHCVPIYDVLQLPDNAEKVLLVMPLLRPYNRPPFQTVGEAVEYFRQVFEGRPLYPKLYHPQQIDYSLDVQTLAPYHTRTARPTRYYFIDFGLSRRYESKDGHPREYPIWGGDKTVPEFHRSNDACDPFPTDIYYLGNMIREDFLQVYHGLHFMQDLVGEMVHDDPIRRPTAAQVVTRFDVLYPTLSFWTLRSRLVRRDESWLGRVFRGIWHIFRTAGHVLARRPAVPTP
;
A
#
# COMPACT_ATOMS: atom_id res chain seq x y z
N MET A 1 -4.43 1.99 -6.33
CA MET A 1 -3.86 3.30 -6.71
C MET A 1 -3.88 3.29 -8.22
N ALA A 2 -4.69 4.12 -8.88
CA ALA A 2 -4.76 4.14 -10.33
C ALA A 2 -3.34 4.33 -10.88
N GLN A 3 -2.76 3.25 -11.41
CA GLN A 3 -1.61 3.33 -12.29
C GLN A 3 -2.14 4.07 -13.51
N PHE A 4 -1.98 5.39 -13.52
CA PHE A 4 -1.96 6.11 -14.77
C PHE A 4 -0.82 5.49 -15.57
N ASP A 5 -1.23 4.84 -16.65
CA ASP A 5 -0.43 4.12 -17.62
C ASP A 5 0.91 4.85 -17.85
N GLN A 6 1.99 4.31 -17.28
CA GLN A 6 3.34 4.86 -17.45
C GLN A 6 3.94 4.50 -18.82
N ASP A 7 3.21 3.73 -19.66
CA ASP A 7 3.81 2.98 -20.76
C ASP A 7 3.74 3.64 -22.15
N GLN A 8 3.58 4.96 -22.21
CA GLN A 8 3.58 5.72 -23.48
C GLN A 8 4.76 6.69 -23.63
N ARG A 9 5.85 6.53 -22.88
CA ARG A 9 7.01 7.42 -23.01
C ARG A 9 8.29 6.65 -23.29
N GLY A 10 8.63 6.63 -24.57
CA GLY A 10 9.95 6.26 -25.06
C GLY A 10 11.06 6.99 -24.28
N ASN A 11 12.22 6.35 -24.27
CA ASN A 11 13.40 6.64 -23.47
C ASN A 11 14.05 8.00 -23.82
N VAL A 12 13.40 9.11 -23.49
CA VAL A 12 13.94 10.47 -23.65
C VAL A 12 14.53 10.93 -22.31
N PRO A 13 15.82 11.28 -22.25
CA PRO A 13 16.42 11.87 -21.05
C PRO A 13 15.66 13.15 -20.66
N ARG A 14 15.25 13.27 -19.39
CA ARG A 14 14.55 14.45 -18.83
C ARG A 14 15.51 15.65 -18.73
N LYS A 15 15.88 16.25 -19.85
CA LYS A 15 16.60 17.52 -19.89
C LYS A 15 15.64 18.63 -20.31
N TYR A 16 15.52 19.64 -19.44
CA TYR A 16 14.84 20.92 -19.64
C TYR A 16 13.32 20.86 -19.83
N TYR A 17 12.57 20.81 -18.73
CA TYR A 17 11.27 21.48 -18.67
C TYR A 17 11.49 22.80 -17.93
N ASP A 18 11.15 23.93 -18.55
CA ASP A 18 11.25 25.30 -17.99
C ASP A 18 10.23 25.56 -16.87
N GLY A 19 9.86 24.53 -16.11
CA GLY A 19 8.77 24.57 -15.14
C GLY A 19 7.39 24.37 -15.77
N GLU A 20 7.31 24.00 -17.05
CA GLU A 20 6.03 23.68 -17.70
C GLU A 20 5.33 22.53 -16.97
N LEU A 21 4.04 22.71 -16.71
CA LEU A 21 3.19 21.69 -16.12
C LEU A 21 2.76 20.71 -17.21
N ALA A 22 2.84 19.41 -16.93
CA ALA A 22 2.22 18.43 -17.81
C ALA A 22 0.68 18.60 -17.82
N PRO A 23 -0.06 18.15 -18.84
CA PRO A 23 -1.51 18.34 -18.92
C PRO A 23 -2.29 17.86 -17.68
N TYR A 24 -1.82 16.78 -17.03
CA TYR A 24 -2.44 16.27 -15.79
C TYR A 24 -2.12 17.13 -14.55
N GLU A 25 -1.07 17.93 -14.60
CA GLU A 25 -0.65 18.85 -13.54
C GLU A 25 -1.38 20.19 -13.61
N GLU A 26 -1.77 20.62 -14.81
CA GLU A 26 -2.58 21.83 -15.01
C GLU A 26 -3.91 21.75 -14.24
N PHE A 27 -4.53 20.57 -14.23
CA PHE A 27 -5.70 20.29 -13.41
C PHE A 27 -5.50 20.68 -11.92
N TRP A 28 -4.33 20.39 -11.35
CA TRP A 28 -4.04 20.70 -9.95
C TRP A 28 -3.71 22.17 -9.72
N ARG A 29 -3.05 22.83 -10.68
CA ARG A 29 -2.84 24.28 -10.66
C ARG A 29 -4.17 25.02 -10.63
N ASP A 30 -5.08 24.65 -11.53
CA ASP A 30 -6.36 25.34 -11.70
C ASP A 30 -7.29 25.10 -10.51
N LEU A 31 -7.18 23.93 -9.86
CA LEU A 31 -7.92 23.60 -8.65
C LEU A 31 -7.32 24.19 -7.36
N SER A 32 -6.07 24.67 -7.39
CA SER A 32 -5.34 25.14 -6.20
C SER A 32 -6.08 26.23 -5.41
N PRO A 33 -6.65 27.29 -6.01
CA PRO A 33 -7.36 28.32 -5.26
C PRO A 33 -8.57 27.77 -4.49
N TRP A 34 -9.32 26.88 -5.13
CA TRP A 34 -10.50 26.24 -4.56
C TRP A 34 -10.18 25.28 -3.41
N LEU A 35 -9.03 24.60 -3.48
CA LEU A 35 -8.51 23.76 -2.39
C LEU A 35 -8.02 24.60 -1.21
N GLU A 36 -7.39 25.76 -1.47
CA GLU A 36 -6.90 26.65 -0.42
C GLU A 36 -8.06 27.25 0.41
N GLU A 37 -9.18 27.60 -0.24
CA GLU A 37 -10.43 27.98 0.45
C GLU A 37 -10.96 26.90 1.42
N ARG A 38 -10.63 25.63 1.17
CA ARG A 38 -11.03 24.47 1.98
C ARG A 38 -9.96 24.04 2.98
N GLY A 39 -8.90 24.85 3.14
CA GLY A 39 -7.80 24.58 4.07
C GLY A 39 -6.71 23.67 3.51
N TYR A 40 -6.76 23.30 2.24
CA TYR A 40 -5.74 22.47 1.60
C TYR A 40 -4.86 23.30 0.67
N LYS A 41 -3.69 23.70 1.16
CA LYS A 41 -2.71 24.44 0.35
C LYS A 41 -1.85 23.49 -0.47
N LEU A 42 -1.93 23.51 -1.80
CA LEU A 42 -1.02 22.72 -2.64
C LEU A 42 0.42 23.26 -2.60
N ARG A 43 1.37 22.41 -3.00
CA ARG A 43 2.79 22.78 -3.16
C ARG A 43 2.97 23.99 -4.08
N PRO A 44 4.04 24.79 -3.89
CA PRO A 44 4.31 25.99 -4.69
C PRO A 44 4.17 25.79 -6.20
N ARG A 45 4.59 24.63 -6.74
CA ARG A 45 4.45 24.25 -8.16
C ARG A 45 3.06 24.50 -8.77
N TYR A 46 2.01 24.37 -7.97
CA TYR A 46 0.61 24.50 -8.40
C TYR A 46 0.02 25.88 -8.08
N GLN A 47 0.81 26.82 -7.56
CA GLN A 47 0.37 28.18 -7.24
C GLN A 47 0.56 29.10 -8.45
N LEU A 48 -0.39 30.02 -8.65
CA LEU A 48 -0.31 31.04 -9.70
C LEU A 48 0.93 31.91 -9.53
N GLY A 49 1.72 32.06 -10.60
CA GLY A 49 2.95 32.86 -10.60
C GLY A 49 4.17 32.18 -9.98
N TRP A 50 4.10 30.89 -9.66
CA TRP A 50 5.28 30.11 -9.24
C TRP A 50 6.35 30.07 -10.34
N LYS A 51 7.60 30.07 -9.89
CA LYS A 51 8.79 29.89 -10.74
C LYS A 51 9.53 28.64 -10.26
N PRO A 52 9.97 27.76 -11.17
CA PRO A 52 10.67 26.54 -10.81
C PRO A 52 11.95 26.84 -10.05
N SER A 53 12.16 26.14 -8.93
CA SER A 53 13.39 26.31 -8.13
C SER A 53 14.65 25.91 -8.89
N TRP A 54 14.53 25.08 -9.94
CA TRP A 54 15.64 24.72 -10.82
C TRP A 54 15.89 25.72 -11.96
N ALA A 55 15.04 26.74 -12.16
CA ALA A 55 15.27 27.74 -13.21
C ALA A 55 16.60 28.46 -12.99
N GLY A 56 17.47 28.40 -14.01
CA GLY A 56 18.79 29.02 -13.96
C GLY A 56 19.80 28.28 -13.07
N THR A 57 19.51 27.03 -12.68
CA THR A 57 20.43 26.15 -11.95
C THR A 57 20.79 24.92 -12.78
N ASP A 58 21.81 24.18 -12.37
CA ASP A 58 22.17 22.88 -12.97
C ASP A 58 21.37 21.69 -12.39
N ASN A 59 20.38 21.95 -11.52
CA ASN A 59 19.61 20.90 -10.85
C ASN A 59 18.56 20.28 -11.79
N PHE A 60 18.32 18.97 -11.65
CA PHE A 60 17.22 18.33 -12.37
C PHE A 60 15.89 18.58 -11.66
N LEU A 61 14.79 18.53 -12.42
CA LEU A 61 13.42 18.63 -11.87
C LEU A 61 13.20 17.64 -10.71
N ASP A 62 13.70 16.41 -10.83
CA ASP A 62 13.53 15.39 -9.80
C ASP A 62 14.35 15.65 -8.52
N ASP A 63 15.28 16.59 -8.53
CA ASP A 63 16.13 16.98 -7.38
C ASP A 63 15.52 18.13 -6.57
N CYS A 64 14.43 18.72 -7.06
CA CYS A 64 13.81 19.90 -6.49
C CYS A 64 12.48 19.56 -5.80
N GLU A 65 12.22 20.12 -4.62
CA GLU A 65 11.01 19.83 -3.83
C GLU A 65 9.71 20.13 -4.61
N ASP A 66 9.70 21.22 -5.37
CA ASP A 66 8.63 21.66 -6.26
C ASP A 66 8.60 20.92 -7.61
N GLY A 67 9.55 20.00 -7.83
CA GLY A 67 9.59 19.10 -8.97
C GLY A 67 8.65 17.90 -8.89
N VAL A 68 8.18 17.58 -7.68
CA VAL A 68 7.50 16.33 -7.35
C VAL A 68 5.96 16.48 -7.38
N ILE A 69 5.26 15.44 -7.86
CA ILE A 69 3.81 15.21 -8.00
C ILE A 69 2.91 15.90 -6.93
N PRO A 70 1.63 16.23 -7.25
CA PRO A 70 0.74 17.03 -6.40
C PRO A 70 0.62 16.54 -4.96
N ARG A 71 0.87 17.45 -4.04
CA ARG A 71 0.79 17.27 -2.59
C ARG A 71 0.25 18.54 -1.94
N VAL A 72 -0.35 18.37 -0.77
CA VAL A 72 -0.63 19.48 0.13
C VAL A 72 0.67 19.88 0.85
N HIS A 73 0.98 21.17 0.83
CA HIS A 73 2.11 21.78 1.49
C HIS A 73 1.95 21.68 3.02
N GLY A 74 2.92 21.05 3.69
CA GLY A 74 2.94 20.93 5.15
C GLY A 74 2.02 19.87 5.75
N SER A 75 1.28 19.09 4.95
CA SER A 75 0.46 17.97 5.45
C SER A 75 0.69 16.67 4.69
N PHE A 76 0.59 15.55 5.40
CA PHE A 76 0.80 14.19 4.87
C PHE A 76 -0.49 13.60 4.30
N VAL A 77 -1.17 14.34 3.43
CA VAL A 77 -2.40 13.89 2.76
C VAL A 77 -2.20 13.79 1.25
N VAL A 78 -2.97 12.91 0.64
CA VAL A 78 -3.05 12.75 -0.81
C VAL A 78 -4.49 12.92 -1.26
N PHE A 79 -4.66 13.52 -2.44
CA PHE A 79 -5.94 13.57 -3.14
C PHE A 79 -6.01 12.40 -4.13
N LYS A 80 -7.06 11.58 -4.01
CA LYS A 80 -7.40 10.59 -5.02
C LYS A 80 -8.63 11.06 -5.77
N PRO A 81 -8.51 11.47 -7.05
CA PRO A 81 -9.66 11.66 -7.92
C PRO A 81 -10.38 10.33 -8.14
N VAL A 82 -11.69 10.32 -7.93
CA VAL A 82 -12.56 9.15 -8.12
C VAL A 82 -13.72 9.54 -9.02
N SER A 83 -13.94 8.75 -10.07
CA SER A 83 -15.14 8.82 -10.93
C SER A 83 -16.28 8.12 -10.21
N THR A 84 -17.32 8.85 -9.83
CA THR A 84 -18.52 8.26 -9.19
C THR A 84 -19.37 7.47 -10.16
N LYS A 85 -19.16 7.65 -11.46
CA LYS A 85 -19.78 6.85 -12.51
C LYS A 85 -19.13 5.47 -12.66
N ASP A 86 -17.80 5.43 -12.70
CA ASP A 86 -17.05 4.18 -12.91
C ASP A 86 -16.86 3.39 -11.61
N HIS A 87 -16.81 4.09 -10.47
CA HIS A 87 -16.62 3.52 -9.13
C HIS A 87 -17.73 4.00 -8.17
N PRO A 88 -19.00 3.62 -8.42
CA PRO A 88 -20.15 4.19 -7.71
C PRO A 88 -20.15 3.91 -6.20
N HIS A 89 -19.48 2.86 -5.76
CA HIS A 89 -19.46 2.44 -4.35
C HIS A 89 -18.24 2.90 -3.57
N GLU A 90 -17.17 3.38 -4.22
CA GLU A 90 -15.90 3.65 -3.54
C GLU A 90 -16.04 4.73 -2.45
N VAL A 91 -16.76 5.80 -2.76
CA VAL A 91 -16.97 6.92 -1.84
C VAL A 91 -17.80 6.48 -0.63
N GLU A 92 -18.87 5.72 -0.88
CA GLU A 92 -19.76 5.22 0.17
C GLU A 92 -19.03 4.26 1.10
N ILE A 93 -18.33 3.26 0.54
CA ILE A 93 -17.56 2.27 1.30
C ILE A 93 -16.44 2.95 2.08
N GLY A 94 -15.68 3.85 1.44
CA GLY A 94 -14.60 4.59 2.10
C GLY A 94 -15.10 5.44 3.27
N ARG A 95 -16.22 6.16 3.12
CA ARG A 95 -16.85 6.92 4.21
C ARG A 95 -17.36 6.02 5.33
N MET A 96 -18.03 4.92 4.98
CA MET A 96 -18.52 3.94 5.95
C MET A 96 -17.39 3.39 6.81
N LEU A 97 -16.29 2.97 6.20
CA LEU A 97 -15.11 2.44 6.89
C LEU A 97 -14.37 3.51 7.71
N SER A 98 -14.60 4.79 7.43
CA SER A 98 -13.97 5.92 8.12
C SER A 98 -14.90 6.56 9.16
N ALA A 99 -16.12 6.04 9.33
CA ALA A 99 -17.11 6.52 10.28
C ALA A 99 -17.27 5.56 11.47
N GLU A 100 -17.70 6.09 12.62
CA GLU A 100 -18.02 5.27 13.79
C GLU A 100 -19.24 4.36 13.51
N PRO A 101 -19.26 3.11 14.04
CA PRO A 101 -18.27 2.52 14.95
C PRO A 101 -17.06 1.86 14.25
N LEU A 102 -17.02 1.82 12.92
CA LEU A 102 -15.99 1.08 12.18
C LEU A 102 -14.62 1.79 12.22
N ALA A 103 -14.59 3.12 12.27
CA ALA A 103 -13.36 3.89 12.37
C ALA A 103 -12.54 3.55 13.63
N SER A 104 -13.21 3.31 14.75
CA SER A 104 -12.60 2.87 15.99
C SER A 104 -12.54 1.34 16.14
N ASP A 105 -13.11 0.57 15.20
CA ASP A 105 -13.03 -0.89 15.26
C ASP A 105 -11.56 -1.30 15.17
N PRO A 106 -11.03 -1.98 16.19
CA PRO A 106 -9.67 -2.48 16.18
C PRO A 106 -9.36 -3.32 14.93
N ARG A 107 -10.37 -3.97 14.35
CA ARG A 107 -10.24 -4.85 13.18
C ARG A 107 -10.14 -4.11 11.83
N ASN A 108 -10.30 -2.79 11.84
CA ASN A 108 -10.39 -2.01 10.62
C ASN A 108 -9.03 -1.52 10.14
N HIS A 109 -8.50 -2.17 9.10
CA HIS A 109 -7.25 -1.80 8.43
C HIS A 109 -7.52 -1.05 7.13
N CYS A 110 -8.68 -0.45 6.96
CA CYS A 110 -8.95 0.35 5.78
C CYS A 110 -8.31 1.74 5.94
N VAL A 111 -7.79 2.29 4.84
CA VAL A 111 -7.26 3.64 4.84
C VAL A 111 -8.37 4.63 5.26
N PRO A 112 -8.13 5.50 6.26
CA PRO A 112 -9.13 6.48 6.66
C PRO A 112 -9.28 7.56 5.58
N ILE A 113 -10.51 7.90 5.28
CA ILE A 113 -10.89 9.03 4.44
C ILE A 113 -11.18 10.20 5.36
N TYR A 114 -10.31 11.22 5.30
CA TYR A 114 -10.44 12.44 6.10
C TYR A 114 -11.51 13.37 5.56
N ASP A 115 -11.66 13.42 4.24
CA ASP A 115 -12.59 14.33 3.58
C ASP A 115 -12.94 13.82 2.18
N VAL A 116 -14.08 14.27 1.66
CA VAL A 116 -14.57 13.97 0.32
C VAL A 116 -15.07 15.25 -0.31
N LEU A 117 -14.30 15.76 -1.26
CA LEU A 117 -14.54 17.05 -1.90
C LEU A 117 -15.16 16.85 -3.28
N GLN A 118 -16.38 17.34 -3.49
CA GLN A 118 -17.02 17.36 -4.81
C GLN A 118 -16.33 18.40 -5.70
N LEU A 119 -15.93 18.03 -6.91
CA LEU A 119 -15.33 19.00 -7.83
C LEU A 119 -16.39 20.03 -8.32
N PRO A 120 -16.03 21.33 -8.39
CA PRO A 120 -16.99 22.39 -8.73
C PRO A 120 -17.56 22.25 -10.14
N ASP A 121 -16.73 21.85 -11.10
CA ASP A 121 -17.11 21.77 -12.52
C ASP A 121 -17.39 20.33 -12.99
N ASN A 122 -17.48 19.37 -12.04
CA ASN A 122 -17.71 17.97 -12.40
C ASN A 122 -18.49 17.23 -11.30
N ALA A 123 -19.79 17.02 -11.54
CA ALA A 123 -20.67 16.28 -10.63
C ALA A 123 -20.31 14.79 -10.53
N GLU A 124 -19.63 14.22 -11.53
CA GLU A 124 -19.27 12.80 -11.60
C GLU A 124 -17.87 12.51 -11.03
N LYS A 125 -17.19 13.52 -10.47
CA LYS A 125 -15.85 13.35 -9.90
C LYS A 125 -15.72 13.96 -8.52
N VAL A 126 -15.17 13.19 -7.60
CA VAL A 126 -14.83 13.63 -6.24
C VAL A 126 -13.34 13.46 -5.96
N LEU A 127 -12.81 14.24 -5.04
CA LEU A 127 -11.49 14.03 -4.45
C LEU A 127 -11.65 13.40 -3.07
N LEU A 128 -11.11 12.19 -2.90
CA LEU A 128 -10.92 11.61 -1.57
C LEU A 128 -9.63 12.16 -0.97
N VAL A 129 -9.72 12.68 0.25
CA VAL A 129 -8.56 13.11 1.06
C VAL A 129 -8.22 12.00 2.03
N MET A 130 -7.01 11.47 1.94
CA MET A 130 -6.58 10.32 2.75
C MET A 130 -5.11 10.49 3.15
N PRO A 131 -4.61 9.77 4.17
CA PRO A 131 -3.21 9.85 4.54
C PRO A 131 -2.33 9.36 3.39
N LEU A 132 -1.15 9.95 3.34
CA LEU A 132 -0.14 9.58 2.40
C LEU A 132 0.60 8.33 2.89
N LEU A 133 0.47 7.23 2.14
CA LEU A 133 1.00 5.91 2.47
C LEU A 133 2.21 5.56 1.60
N ARG A 134 2.98 4.54 2.02
CA ARG A 134 4.09 3.95 1.26
C ARG A 134 3.72 2.53 0.84
N PRO A 135 4.25 2.03 -0.30
CA PRO A 135 4.12 0.63 -0.66
C PRO A 135 4.60 -0.27 0.48
N TYR A 136 3.81 -1.30 0.79
CA TYR A 136 4.01 -2.15 1.97
C TYR A 136 5.36 -2.88 1.97
N ASN A 137 5.94 -3.13 0.79
CA ASN A 137 7.22 -3.81 0.58
C ASN A 137 8.43 -2.86 0.52
N ARG A 138 8.24 -1.56 0.83
CA ARG A 138 9.30 -0.55 0.82
C ARG A 138 9.40 0.14 2.20
N PRO A 139 10.57 0.10 2.87
CA PRO A 139 11.78 -0.66 2.51
C PRO A 139 11.53 -2.19 2.50
N PRO A 140 12.37 -3.02 1.86
CA PRO A 140 12.17 -4.47 1.85
C PRO A 140 12.08 -5.08 3.26
N PHE A 141 11.33 -6.17 3.40
CA PHE A 141 11.28 -6.96 4.63
C PHE A 141 12.65 -7.58 4.92
N GLN A 142 13.07 -7.53 6.18
CA GLN A 142 14.42 -7.92 6.58
C GLN A 142 14.48 -9.19 7.43
N THR A 143 13.42 -9.51 8.16
CA THR A 143 13.34 -10.71 9.01
C THR A 143 12.03 -11.44 8.80
N VAL A 144 12.00 -12.72 9.15
CA VAL A 144 10.77 -13.53 9.14
C VAL A 144 9.71 -12.90 10.05
N GLY A 145 10.10 -12.35 11.21
CA GLY A 145 9.20 -11.69 12.15
C GLY A 145 8.53 -10.43 11.58
N GLU A 146 9.21 -9.68 10.71
CA GLU A 146 8.58 -8.56 9.98
C GLU A 146 7.51 -9.05 8.98
N ALA A 147 7.76 -10.17 8.30
CA ALA A 147 6.79 -10.76 7.38
C ALA A 147 5.60 -11.39 8.12
N VAL A 148 5.86 -12.08 9.24
CA VAL A 148 4.82 -12.64 10.12
C VAL A 148 3.89 -11.54 10.63
N GLU A 149 4.42 -10.40 11.07
CA GLU A 149 3.60 -9.27 11.51
C GLU A 149 2.75 -8.70 10.37
N TYR A 150 3.29 -8.64 9.15
CA TYR A 150 2.52 -8.24 7.97
C TYR A 150 1.37 -9.23 7.70
N PHE A 151 1.63 -10.53 7.66
CA PHE A 151 0.59 -11.56 7.45
C PHE A 151 -0.51 -11.46 8.51
N ARG A 152 -0.10 -11.28 9.78
CA ARG A 152 -1.02 -11.09 10.90
C ARG A 152 -1.95 -9.89 10.68
N GLN A 153 -1.41 -8.73 10.31
CA GLN A 153 -2.24 -7.53 10.07
C GLN A 153 -3.18 -7.71 8.88
N VAL A 154 -2.73 -8.35 7.80
CA VAL A 154 -3.55 -8.54 6.59
C VAL A 154 -4.63 -9.62 6.78
N PHE A 155 -4.39 -10.64 7.60
CA PHE A 155 -5.39 -11.68 7.90
C PHE A 155 -6.40 -11.26 8.97
N GLU A 156 -5.93 -10.71 10.09
CA GLU A 156 -6.78 -10.49 11.27
C GLU A 156 -7.44 -9.11 11.32
N GLY A 157 -6.84 -8.13 10.66
CA GLY A 157 -7.22 -6.73 10.81
C GLY A 157 -6.98 -6.11 12.20
N ARG A 158 -6.21 -6.66 13.16
CA ARG A 158 -6.09 -6.06 14.53
C ARG A 158 -5.22 -4.77 14.62
N PRO A 159 -5.50 -3.79 15.52
CA PRO A 159 -4.95 -2.42 15.51
C PRO A 159 -3.63 -2.30 16.29
N LEU A 160 -2.97 -1.12 16.26
CA LEU A 160 -2.31 -0.41 17.41
C LEU A 160 -1.44 0.82 16.97
N TYR A 161 -1.61 2.03 17.56
CA TYR A 161 -1.17 3.42 17.11
C TYR A 161 0.25 3.82 17.60
N PRO A 162 1.04 4.79 17.00
CA PRO A 162 0.60 6.15 16.60
C PRO A 162 1.33 6.98 15.49
N LYS A 163 2.31 6.56 14.66
CA LYS A 163 3.06 7.53 13.79
C LYS A 163 3.32 7.12 12.33
N LEU A 164 3.20 8.11 11.43
CA LEU A 164 3.34 8.03 9.96
C LEU A 164 4.74 8.47 9.44
N TYR A 165 5.08 8.17 8.18
CA TYR A 165 6.41 8.36 7.55
C TYR A 165 6.34 8.82 6.06
N HIS A 166 7.50 9.12 5.45
CA HIS A 166 7.68 9.89 4.19
C HIS A 166 7.54 9.08 2.85
N PRO A 167 7.08 9.66 1.70
CA PRO A 167 6.29 8.89 0.72
C PRO A 167 6.39 9.17 -0.83
N GLN A 168 7.45 9.72 -1.45
CA GLN A 168 7.56 9.63 -2.96
C GLN A 168 8.93 9.22 -3.47
N GLN A 169 9.98 9.90 -3.05
CA GLN A 169 11.30 9.32 -3.09
C GLN A 169 11.51 8.66 -1.74
N ILE A 170 11.02 7.44 -1.66
CA ILE A 170 10.92 6.69 -0.41
C ILE A 170 12.27 6.48 0.29
N ASP A 171 13.36 6.65 -0.47
CA ASP A 171 14.73 6.57 -0.01
C ASP A 171 15.37 7.96 0.20
N TYR A 172 14.66 9.09 -0.03
CA TYR A 172 15.15 10.48 0.09
C TYR A 172 14.26 11.38 0.98
N SER A 173 14.83 12.49 1.49
CA SER A 173 14.20 13.47 2.38
C SER A 173 13.10 14.30 1.68
N LEU A 174 12.31 15.08 2.43
CA LEU A 174 11.16 15.85 1.92
C LEU A 174 11.56 16.91 0.88
N ASP A 175 12.73 17.48 1.07
CA ASP A 175 13.43 18.42 0.19
C ASP A 175 14.23 17.72 -0.92
N VAL A 176 14.23 16.39 -0.97
CA VAL A 176 14.89 15.54 -1.98
C VAL A 176 16.43 15.60 -1.97
N GLN A 177 17.03 16.37 -1.05
CA GLN A 177 18.48 16.63 -1.04
C GLN A 177 19.32 15.48 -0.47
N THR A 178 18.75 14.62 0.40
CA THR A 178 19.52 13.60 1.12
C THR A 178 18.80 12.26 1.15
N LEU A 179 19.54 11.16 1.26
CA LEU A 179 18.95 9.84 1.51
C LEU A 179 18.20 9.90 2.85
N ALA A 180 16.89 9.66 2.85
CA ALA A 180 16.10 9.67 4.08
C ALA A 180 16.53 8.49 4.95
N PRO A 181 16.97 8.72 6.19
CA PRO A 181 17.25 7.63 7.10
C PRO A 181 15.93 6.88 7.35
N TYR A 182 15.87 5.62 6.91
CA TYR A 182 14.73 4.76 7.20
C TYR A 182 15.09 3.79 8.33
N HIS A 183 14.07 3.44 9.10
CA HIS A 183 14.18 2.42 10.13
C HIS A 183 13.66 1.08 9.61
N THR A 184 14.18 -0.01 10.17
CA THR A 184 13.61 -1.34 9.96
C THR A 184 12.25 -1.42 10.64
N ARG A 185 11.38 -2.34 10.20
CA ARG A 185 10.10 -2.54 10.89
C ARG A 185 10.33 -3.06 12.30
N THR A 186 11.38 -3.86 12.52
CA THR A 186 11.83 -4.23 13.88
C THR A 186 12.17 -3.01 14.76
N ALA A 187 12.72 -1.96 14.18
CA ALA A 187 13.08 -0.74 14.91
C ALA A 187 11.91 0.22 15.10
N ARG A 188 11.05 0.32 14.09
CA ARG A 188 9.82 1.11 14.09
C ARG A 188 8.71 0.26 13.48
N PRO A 189 7.94 -0.44 14.32
CA PRO A 189 6.76 -1.17 13.91
C PRO A 189 5.89 -0.36 12.94
N THR A 190 5.36 -1.03 11.91
CA THR A 190 4.66 -0.40 10.79
C THR A 190 3.25 -0.95 10.66
N ARG A 191 2.33 -0.06 10.30
CA ARG A 191 0.93 -0.36 10.02
C ARG A 191 0.69 -0.53 8.53
N TYR A 192 -0.20 -1.46 8.20
CA TYR A 192 -0.62 -1.72 6.82
C TYR A 192 -2.10 -1.44 6.66
N TYR A 193 -2.44 -0.82 5.53
CA TYR A 193 -3.81 -0.44 5.21
C TYR A 193 -4.23 -1.04 3.88
N PHE A 194 -5.46 -1.55 3.82
CA PHE A 194 -6.17 -1.77 2.57
C PHE A 194 -6.56 -0.42 1.98
N ILE A 195 -6.33 -0.29 0.69
CA ILE A 195 -6.62 0.91 -0.09
C ILE A 195 -7.42 0.54 -1.32
N ASP A 196 -8.02 1.54 -1.94
CA ASP A 196 -8.67 1.44 -3.24
C ASP A 196 -9.91 0.53 -3.25
N PHE A 197 -11.06 1.13 -2.95
CA PHE A 197 -12.34 0.42 -2.88
C PHE A 197 -13.14 0.55 -4.19
N GLY A 198 -12.48 0.91 -5.29
CA GLY A 198 -13.10 1.13 -6.61
C GLY A 198 -13.86 -0.08 -7.16
N LEU A 199 -13.41 -1.29 -6.81
CA LEU A 199 -14.01 -2.56 -7.22
C LEU A 199 -14.79 -3.24 -6.09
N SER A 200 -14.77 -2.68 -4.89
CA SER A 200 -15.42 -3.27 -3.73
C SER A 200 -16.94 -3.20 -3.85
N ARG A 201 -17.60 -4.12 -3.14
CA ARG A 201 -19.05 -4.21 -3.01
C ARG A 201 -19.39 -4.43 -1.55
N ARG A 202 -20.61 -4.08 -1.18
CA ARG A 202 -21.15 -4.27 0.17
C ARG A 202 -22.33 -5.23 0.09
N TYR A 203 -22.33 -6.22 0.97
CA TYR A 203 -23.40 -7.19 1.10
C TYR A 203 -23.97 -7.14 2.51
N GLU A 204 -25.28 -7.31 2.64
CA GLU A 204 -25.90 -7.49 3.94
C GLU A 204 -26.03 -8.97 4.26
N SER A 205 -25.85 -9.35 5.52
CA SER A 205 -25.90 -10.74 5.97
C SER A 205 -27.26 -11.42 5.73
N LYS A 206 -28.31 -10.63 5.50
CA LYS A 206 -29.68 -11.10 5.27
C LYS A 206 -29.94 -11.56 3.83
N ASP A 207 -29.09 -11.17 2.88
CA ASP A 207 -29.32 -11.36 1.44
C ASP A 207 -28.83 -12.73 0.92
N GLY A 208 -28.37 -13.62 1.80
CA GLY A 208 -27.82 -14.91 1.45
C GLY A 208 -26.39 -14.83 0.89
N HIS A 209 -25.96 -15.84 0.14
CA HIS A 209 -24.65 -15.84 -0.50
C HIS A 209 -24.63 -14.88 -1.70
N PRO A 210 -23.79 -13.83 -1.68
CA PRO A 210 -23.72 -12.89 -2.79
C PRO A 210 -23.21 -13.59 -4.04
N ARG A 211 -23.69 -13.14 -5.19
CA ARG A 211 -23.22 -13.59 -6.50
C ARG A 211 -22.92 -12.38 -7.36
N GLU A 212 -21.68 -12.27 -7.80
CA GLU A 212 -21.21 -11.19 -8.67
C GLU A 212 -20.61 -11.72 -9.95
N TYR A 213 -20.82 -10.98 -11.02
CA TYR A 213 -20.08 -11.23 -12.25
C TYR A 213 -18.58 -10.97 -12.03
N PRO A 214 -17.70 -11.75 -12.69
CA PRO A 214 -16.26 -11.58 -12.56
C PRO A 214 -15.79 -10.13 -12.75
N ILE A 215 -15.08 -9.62 -11.74
CA ILE A 215 -14.45 -8.29 -11.77
C ILE A 215 -12.94 -8.48 -11.90
N TRP A 216 -12.40 -8.13 -13.07
CA TRP A 216 -10.98 -8.26 -13.35
C TRP A 216 -10.18 -7.10 -12.75
N GLY A 217 -9.45 -7.40 -11.68
CA GLY A 217 -8.54 -6.46 -11.03
C GLY A 217 -7.12 -6.49 -11.62
N GLY A 218 -6.14 -6.10 -10.80
CA GLY A 218 -4.73 -6.16 -11.16
C GLY A 218 -4.20 -7.59 -11.31
N ASP A 219 -4.60 -8.48 -10.40
CA ASP A 219 -4.35 -9.91 -10.53
C ASP A 219 -5.41 -10.52 -11.47
N LYS A 220 -4.93 -11.14 -12.54
CA LYS A 220 -5.75 -11.76 -13.59
C LYS A 220 -5.63 -13.28 -13.58
N THR A 221 -5.19 -13.89 -12.49
CA THR A 221 -4.90 -15.33 -12.40
C THR A 221 -6.02 -16.15 -11.77
N VAL A 222 -7.12 -15.52 -11.33
CA VAL A 222 -8.27 -16.18 -10.69
C VAL A 222 -8.83 -17.30 -11.60
N PRO A 223 -8.74 -18.58 -11.19
CA PRO A 223 -9.05 -19.71 -12.07
C PRO A 223 -10.51 -19.76 -12.53
N GLU A 224 -11.46 -19.45 -11.65
CA GLU A 224 -12.90 -19.51 -11.94
C GLU A 224 -13.32 -18.47 -12.99
N PHE A 225 -12.68 -17.30 -13.03
CA PHE A 225 -12.98 -16.25 -14.00
C PHE A 225 -12.53 -16.63 -15.42
N HIS A 226 -11.48 -17.45 -15.54
CA HIS A 226 -11.06 -18.00 -16.83
C HIS A 226 -11.95 -19.14 -17.32
N ARG A 227 -12.67 -19.81 -16.42
CA ARG A 227 -13.55 -20.95 -16.74
C ARG A 227 -14.94 -20.50 -17.16
N SER A 228 -15.49 -19.47 -16.52
CA SER A 228 -16.81 -18.93 -16.85
C SER A 228 -16.91 -17.44 -16.50
N ASN A 229 -17.78 -16.74 -17.24
CA ASN A 229 -18.22 -15.38 -16.93
C ASN A 229 -19.49 -15.35 -16.06
N ASP A 230 -19.96 -16.49 -15.56
CA ASP A 230 -21.14 -16.57 -14.69
C ASP A 230 -20.88 -15.92 -13.33
N ALA A 231 -21.95 -15.41 -12.72
CA ALA A 231 -21.86 -14.83 -11.39
C ALA A 231 -21.43 -15.86 -10.34
N CYS A 232 -20.46 -15.54 -9.51
CA CYS A 232 -19.87 -16.42 -8.50
C CYS A 232 -19.78 -15.73 -7.12
N ASP A 233 -19.51 -16.51 -6.08
CA ASP A 233 -19.31 -15.95 -4.73
C ASP A 233 -17.98 -15.16 -4.70
N PRO A 234 -17.99 -13.86 -4.39
CA PRO A 234 -16.78 -13.06 -4.35
C PRO A 234 -15.86 -13.39 -3.18
N PHE A 235 -16.36 -13.96 -2.07
CA PHE A 235 -15.54 -14.13 -0.86
C PHE A 235 -14.38 -15.12 -1.05
N PRO A 236 -14.55 -16.31 -1.67
CA PRO A 236 -13.42 -17.17 -2.00
C PRO A 236 -12.45 -16.55 -3.01
N THR A 237 -12.92 -15.59 -3.82
CA THR A 237 -12.06 -14.87 -4.77
C THR A 237 -11.11 -13.93 -4.02
N ASP A 238 -11.60 -13.20 -3.02
CA ASP A 238 -10.75 -12.35 -2.16
C ASP A 238 -9.69 -13.16 -1.40
N ILE A 239 -10.05 -14.37 -0.95
CA ILE A 239 -9.09 -15.31 -0.33
C ILE A 239 -8.01 -15.73 -1.32
N TYR A 240 -8.38 -15.98 -2.58
CA TYR A 240 -7.40 -16.29 -3.62
C TYR A 240 -6.46 -15.11 -3.86
N TYR A 241 -6.97 -13.89 -4.04
CA TYR A 241 -6.13 -12.72 -4.25
C TYR A 241 -5.17 -12.48 -3.09
N LEU A 242 -5.65 -12.63 -1.86
CA LEU A 242 -4.82 -12.48 -0.67
C LEU A 242 -3.75 -13.57 -0.58
N GLY A 243 -4.12 -14.83 -0.85
CA GLY A 243 -3.19 -15.94 -0.89
C GLY A 243 -2.16 -15.78 -2.02
N ASN A 244 -2.60 -15.31 -3.19
CA ASN A 244 -1.72 -15.14 -4.34
C ASN A 244 -0.74 -13.99 -4.13
N MET A 245 -1.16 -12.88 -3.52
CA MET A 245 -0.25 -11.82 -3.11
C MET A 245 0.86 -12.36 -2.20
N ILE A 246 0.53 -13.18 -1.19
CA ILE A 246 1.55 -13.78 -0.32
C ILE A 246 2.42 -14.77 -1.10
N ARG A 247 1.84 -15.56 -2.01
CA ARG A 247 2.55 -16.51 -2.86
C ARG A 247 3.62 -15.80 -3.71
N GLU A 248 3.22 -14.78 -4.45
CA GLU A 248 4.07 -14.06 -5.40
C GLU A 248 5.06 -13.15 -4.67
N ASP A 249 4.59 -12.31 -3.75
CA ASP A 249 5.42 -11.28 -3.14
C ASP A 249 6.33 -11.80 -2.02
N PHE A 250 6.01 -12.97 -1.45
CA PHE A 250 6.77 -13.56 -0.34
C PHE A 250 7.34 -14.95 -0.65
N LEU A 251 6.50 -15.95 -0.93
CA LEU A 251 6.96 -17.34 -1.02
C LEU A 251 7.88 -17.59 -2.23
N GLN A 252 7.61 -16.92 -3.35
CA GLN A 252 8.43 -16.96 -4.56
C GLN A 252 9.65 -16.05 -4.48
N VAL A 253 9.60 -14.96 -3.69
CA VAL A 253 10.70 -13.98 -3.58
C VAL A 253 11.72 -14.36 -2.51
N TYR A 254 11.30 -14.99 -1.41
CA TYR A 254 12.16 -15.26 -0.24
C TYR A 254 12.24 -16.75 0.14
N HIS A 255 13.32 -17.10 0.84
CA HIS A 255 13.47 -18.35 1.57
C HIS A 255 13.04 -18.19 3.04
N GLY A 256 12.79 -19.31 3.73
CA GLY A 256 12.52 -19.32 5.17
C GLY A 256 11.05 -19.12 5.56
N LEU A 257 10.14 -19.07 4.58
CA LEU A 257 8.69 -18.95 4.79
C LEU A 257 7.93 -20.26 4.49
N HIS A 258 8.59 -21.41 4.64
CA HIS A 258 8.02 -22.72 4.32
C HIS A 258 6.76 -23.05 5.15
N PHE A 259 6.69 -22.56 6.39
CA PHE A 259 5.53 -22.76 7.27
C PHE A 259 4.22 -22.17 6.71
N MET A 260 4.29 -21.22 5.77
CA MET A 260 3.11 -20.64 5.12
C MET A 260 2.67 -21.38 3.86
N GLN A 261 3.46 -22.33 3.35
CA GLN A 261 3.23 -22.95 2.04
C GLN A 261 1.89 -23.69 1.98
N ASP A 262 1.57 -24.47 3.02
CA ASP A 262 0.33 -25.26 3.05
C ASP A 262 -0.90 -24.34 3.14
N LEU A 263 -0.87 -23.36 4.05
CA LEU A 263 -1.97 -22.39 4.22
C LEU A 263 -2.20 -21.59 2.93
N VAL A 264 -1.14 -21.05 2.33
CA VAL A 264 -1.25 -20.29 1.07
C VAL A 264 -1.70 -21.20 -0.07
N GLY A 265 -1.23 -22.45 -0.13
CA GLY A 265 -1.65 -23.44 -1.12
C GLY A 265 -3.14 -23.71 -1.10
N GLU A 266 -3.75 -23.75 0.09
CA GLU A 266 -5.20 -23.87 0.23
C GLU A 266 -5.95 -22.58 -0.16
N MET A 267 -5.42 -21.41 0.19
CA MET A 267 -6.02 -20.13 -0.18
C MET A 267 -6.07 -19.92 -1.69
N VAL A 268 -5.05 -20.39 -2.42
CA VAL A 268 -4.94 -20.26 -3.88
C VAL A 268 -5.47 -21.50 -4.62
N HIS A 269 -6.28 -22.33 -3.96
CA HIS A 269 -6.80 -23.55 -4.57
C HIS A 269 -7.71 -23.23 -5.77
N ASP A 270 -7.56 -23.99 -6.85
CA ASP A 270 -8.26 -23.83 -8.13
C ASP A 270 -9.79 -23.93 -8.05
N ASP A 271 -10.27 -24.76 -7.13
CA ASP A 271 -11.69 -24.88 -6.76
C ASP A 271 -12.00 -23.89 -5.61
N PRO A 272 -12.85 -22.87 -5.83
CA PRO A 272 -13.17 -21.86 -4.83
C PRO A 272 -13.87 -22.44 -3.59
N ILE A 273 -14.59 -23.57 -3.71
CA ILE A 273 -15.29 -24.19 -2.57
C ILE A 273 -14.29 -24.78 -1.57
N ARG A 274 -13.10 -25.16 -2.03
CA ARG A 274 -12.04 -25.73 -1.18
C ARG A 274 -11.20 -24.67 -0.49
N ARG A 275 -11.34 -23.40 -0.85
CA ARG A 275 -10.60 -22.32 -0.20
C ARG A 275 -11.13 -22.10 1.22
N PRO A 276 -10.26 -21.85 2.20
CA PRO A 276 -10.69 -21.54 3.56
C PRO A 276 -11.40 -20.18 3.61
N THR A 277 -12.30 -19.99 4.57
CA THR A 277 -12.87 -18.67 4.87
C THR A 277 -11.83 -17.76 5.53
N ALA A 278 -12.03 -16.44 5.51
CA ALA A 278 -11.12 -15.50 6.20
C ALA A 278 -10.91 -15.87 7.69
N ALA A 279 -11.98 -16.27 8.39
CA ALA A 279 -11.90 -16.71 9.78
C ALA A 279 -11.07 -18.00 9.95
N GLN A 280 -11.17 -18.94 9.01
CA GLN A 280 -10.36 -20.15 9.00
C GLN A 280 -8.89 -19.84 8.69
N VAL A 281 -8.60 -18.90 7.80
CA VAL A 281 -7.23 -18.42 7.51
C VAL A 281 -6.60 -17.85 8.77
N VAL A 282 -7.29 -16.96 9.48
CA VAL A 282 -6.84 -16.41 10.77
C VAL A 282 -6.57 -17.53 11.77
N THR A 283 -7.52 -18.45 11.95
CA THR A 283 -7.39 -19.55 12.92
C THR A 283 -6.19 -20.45 12.59
N ARG A 284 -5.98 -20.78 11.31
CA ARG A 284 -4.83 -21.59 10.88
C ARG A 284 -3.52 -20.85 11.08
N PHE A 285 -3.48 -19.55 10.78
CA PHE A 285 -2.30 -18.73 11.02
C PHE A 285 -1.97 -18.62 12.52
N ASP A 286 -2.98 -18.48 13.38
CA ASP A 286 -2.83 -18.45 14.85
C ASP A 286 -2.27 -19.75 15.42
N VAL A 287 -2.46 -20.88 14.73
CA VAL A 287 -1.84 -22.17 15.08
C VAL A 287 -0.39 -22.25 14.57
N LEU A 288 -0.10 -21.71 13.38
CA LEU A 288 1.24 -21.75 12.79
C LEU A 288 2.22 -20.81 13.49
N TYR A 289 1.79 -19.58 13.80
CA TYR A 289 2.65 -18.54 14.34
C TYR A 289 3.41 -18.96 15.62
N PRO A 290 2.76 -19.54 16.66
CA PRO A 290 3.43 -19.94 17.90
C PRO A 290 4.47 -21.05 17.72
N THR A 291 4.45 -21.80 16.61
CA THR A 291 5.45 -22.84 16.33
C THR A 291 6.81 -22.26 15.95
N LEU A 292 6.86 -20.97 15.57
CA LEU A 292 8.09 -20.31 15.15
C LEU A 292 8.94 -19.93 16.37
N SER A 293 10.17 -20.43 16.39
CA SER A 293 11.12 -20.07 17.44
C SER A 293 11.50 -18.58 17.39
N PHE A 294 11.92 -18.04 18.53
CA PHE A 294 12.47 -16.68 18.65
C PHE A 294 13.58 -16.39 17.62
N TRP A 295 14.41 -17.40 17.32
CA TRP A 295 15.50 -17.30 16.36
C TRP A 295 15.03 -17.41 14.92
N THR A 296 14.00 -18.21 14.65
CA THR A 296 13.34 -18.26 13.34
C THR A 296 12.76 -16.89 13.01
N LEU A 297 12.03 -16.27 13.94
CA LEU A 297 11.45 -14.94 13.76
C LEU A 297 12.51 -13.86 13.54
N ARG A 298 13.67 -13.97 14.20
CA ARG A 298 14.79 -13.05 13.98
C ARG A 298 15.65 -13.39 12.76
N SER A 299 15.46 -14.54 12.14
CA SER A 299 16.28 -14.92 10.99
C SER A 299 16.05 -13.97 9.83
N ARG A 300 17.12 -13.78 9.04
CA ARG A 300 17.09 -12.89 7.87
C ARG A 300 16.13 -13.46 6.83
N LEU A 301 15.29 -12.59 6.27
CA LEU A 301 14.48 -12.92 5.12
C LEU A 301 15.36 -12.85 3.87
N VAL A 302 15.83 -14.00 3.41
CA VAL A 302 16.80 -14.12 2.31
C VAL A 302 16.06 -14.13 0.98
N ARG A 303 16.35 -13.18 0.08
CA ARG A 303 15.80 -13.22 -1.28
C ARG A 303 16.43 -14.35 -2.09
N ARG A 304 15.64 -14.98 -2.96
CA ARG A 304 16.10 -16.09 -3.82
C ARG A 304 17.12 -15.65 -4.88
N ASP A 305 17.00 -14.43 -5.36
CA ASP A 305 17.88 -13.81 -6.37
C ASP A 305 19.17 -13.20 -5.80
N GLU A 306 19.43 -13.38 -4.49
CA GLU A 306 20.58 -12.79 -3.85
C GLU A 306 21.90 -13.49 -4.24
N SER A 307 22.84 -12.70 -4.77
CA SER A 307 24.20 -13.17 -5.09
C SER A 307 24.93 -13.70 -3.85
N TRP A 308 25.82 -14.67 -4.04
CA TRP A 308 26.58 -15.29 -2.95
C TRP A 308 27.36 -14.26 -2.11
N LEU A 309 28.06 -13.33 -2.77
CA LEU A 309 28.77 -12.24 -2.08
C LEU A 309 27.82 -11.36 -1.27
N GLY A 310 26.69 -10.95 -1.87
CA GLY A 310 25.67 -10.16 -1.18
C GLY A 310 25.13 -10.87 0.07
N ARG A 311 24.90 -12.18 -0.03
CA ARG A 311 24.42 -13.03 1.07
C ARG A 311 25.37 -13.02 2.27
N VAL A 312 26.68 -13.08 2.04
CA VAL A 312 27.70 -13.05 3.12
C VAL A 312 27.68 -11.69 3.81
N PHE A 313 27.80 -10.59 3.06
CA PHE A 313 27.82 -9.24 3.63
C PHE A 313 26.53 -8.91 4.39
N ARG A 314 25.36 -9.20 3.81
CA ARG A 314 24.07 -8.97 4.47
C ARG A 314 23.88 -9.88 5.68
N GLY A 315 24.46 -11.08 5.67
CA GLY A 315 24.48 -11.99 6.83
C GLY A 315 25.24 -11.39 8.01
N ILE A 316 26.45 -10.88 7.79
CA ILE A 316 27.27 -10.23 8.83
C ILE A 316 26.53 -9.01 9.40
N TRP A 317 26.04 -8.13 8.53
CA TRP A 317 25.29 -6.94 8.97
C TRP A 317 24.03 -7.30 9.76
N HIS A 318 23.34 -8.37 9.36
CA HIS A 318 22.19 -8.87 10.08
C HIS A 318 22.53 -9.34 11.50
N ILE A 319 23.66 -10.02 11.71
CA ILE A 319 24.08 -10.46 13.06
C ILE A 319 24.26 -9.25 13.99
N PHE A 320 25.02 -8.23 13.57
CA PHE A 320 25.25 -7.02 14.36
C PHE A 320 23.95 -6.31 14.71
N ARG A 321 23.06 -6.16 13.72
CA ARG A 321 21.76 -5.51 13.92
C ARG A 321 20.82 -6.30 14.82
N THR A 322 20.78 -7.63 14.67
CA THR A 322 20.00 -8.52 15.53
C THR A 322 20.47 -8.46 16.97
N ALA A 323 21.80 -8.43 17.20
CA ALA A 323 22.36 -8.20 18.54
C ALA A 323 21.90 -6.85 19.12
N GLY A 324 21.96 -5.78 18.34
CA GLY A 324 21.44 -4.46 18.74
C GLY A 324 19.95 -4.47 19.10
N HIS A 325 19.11 -5.17 18.33
CA HIS A 325 17.68 -5.31 18.64
C HIS A 325 17.42 -6.13 19.90
N VAL A 326 18.18 -7.20 20.14
CA VAL A 326 18.08 -8.01 21.37
C VAL A 326 18.51 -7.21 22.60
N LEU A 327 19.62 -6.47 22.52
CA LEU A 327 20.09 -5.59 23.59
C LEU A 327 19.08 -4.48 23.89
N ALA A 328 18.47 -3.90 22.86
CA ALA A 328 17.39 -2.92 22.99
C ALA A 328 16.03 -3.53 23.38
N ARG A 329 15.98 -4.84 23.69
CA ARG A 329 14.77 -5.61 24.04
C ARG A 329 13.60 -5.45 23.06
N ARG A 330 13.90 -5.23 21.78
CA ARG A 330 12.88 -5.13 20.73
C ARG A 330 12.31 -6.51 20.42
N PRO A 331 10.98 -6.65 20.27
CA PRO A 331 10.34 -7.94 19.99
C PRO A 331 10.76 -8.49 18.62
N ALA A 332 10.66 -9.82 18.46
CA ALA A 332 10.98 -10.50 17.20
C ALA A 332 9.98 -10.12 16.10
N VAL A 333 8.71 -10.03 16.52
CA VAL A 333 7.56 -9.61 15.74
C VAL A 333 7.29 -8.15 16.13
N PRO A 334 7.50 -7.19 15.22
CA PRO A 334 7.37 -5.78 15.56
C PRO A 334 5.95 -5.30 15.42
N THR A 335 5.12 -5.67 16.40
CA THR A 335 3.75 -5.20 16.51
C THR A 335 3.71 -3.70 16.84
N PRO A 336 2.94 -2.88 16.07
CA PRO A 336 2.80 -1.44 16.25
C PRO A 336 2.29 -0.94 17.60
#